data_AF-A0AAD9Q0X9-F1
#
_entry.id   AF-A0AAD9Q0X9-F1
#
_cell.length_a   1.000
_cell.length_b   1.000
_cell.length_c   1.000
_cell.angle_alpha   90.00
_cell.angle_beta   90.00
_cell.angle_gamma   90.00
#
_symmetry.space_group_name_H-M   'P 1'
#
loop_
_entity.id
_entity.type
_entity.pdbx_description
1 polymer ?
#
loop_
_entity_poly.entity_id
_entity_poly.type
_entity_poly.pdbx_seq_one_letter_code
_entity_poly.pdbx_strand_id
1 'polypeptide(L)'
;MQVIINFDALLFKLVVIDLLLLNSFEGSASLCLDKEYCSAKADGLYKDPDTCYGFIKCSNGEIQRAQCPKGKIYNDKYKECRRKGKTACDIPGGVREEPCVDKFPCGVKLLSRIVGGKEAIPHSWPWQAELLVKDHKAGPLRFKCGGTLVTPSYVVTAAHCVFMIPFPESYVVRLGVHDRRASKGIQSIGVSEIHIHERAMTNGRGNDIALLKLSRPARLSHTVGLACLPNGNLMDRVTPGTKCFLTGWGSSQFKGEKSQVLKQTEIPVAHFNICAKANKKFGKVEDRLMICAGYGGHSNISGCHGDSGGPLVCQNEETGRWTLRGTVSWGDHYCKGGPTYSVFVRISSYIDWIKCKMTSRPLQPSDPLLFQISLT
;
A
#
# COMPACT_ATOMS: atom_id res chain seq x y z
N MET A 1 25.67 -47.63 46.51
CA MET A 1 25.10 -46.38 45.97
C MET A 1 25.91 -45.94 44.78
N GLN A 2 25.54 -46.37 43.57
CA GLN A 2 25.66 -45.62 42.30
C GLN A 2 25.18 -46.54 41.18
N VAL A 3 23.99 -46.23 40.67
CA VAL A 3 23.38 -46.90 39.53
C VAL A 3 23.90 -46.21 38.28
N ILE A 4 24.53 -46.99 37.41
CA ILE A 4 24.94 -46.65 36.06
C ILE A 4 23.65 -46.46 35.25
N ILE A 5 23.39 -45.23 34.79
CA ILE A 5 22.27 -44.95 33.88
C ILE A 5 22.82 -44.95 32.44
N ASN A 6 22.34 -45.95 31.70
CA ASN A 6 22.60 -46.21 30.29
C ASN A 6 22.02 -45.08 29.41
N PHE A 7 22.80 -44.62 28.44
CA PHE A 7 22.51 -43.46 27.59
C PHE A 7 21.81 -43.82 26.26
N ASP A 8 20.99 -44.89 26.24
CA ASP A 8 20.43 -45.47 25.00
C ASP A 8 18.89 -45.58 24.98
N ALA A 9 18.18 -44.61 25.56
CA ALA A 9 16.71 -44.58 25.50
C ALA A 9 16.07 -43.19 25.35
N LEU A 10 16.82 -42.19 24.85
CA LEU A 10 16.28 -40.84 24.62
C LEU A 10 16.57 -40.26 23.22
N LEU A 11 16.89 -41.11 22.24
CA LEU A 11 17.13 -40.68 20.86
C LEU A 11 16.16 -41.29 19.82
N PHE A 12 15.16 -42.07 20.25
CA PHE A 12 14.22 -42.76 19.34
C PHE A 12 12.74 -42.40 19.51
N LYS A 13 12.43 -41.27 20.17
CA LYS A 13 11.06 -40.72 20.28
C LYS A 13 10.89 -39.26 19.85
N LEU A 14 11.89 -38.67 19.18
CA LEU A 14 11.82 -37.29 18.68
C LEU A 14 11.91 -37.19 17.14
N VAL A 15 11.60 -38.26 16.42
CA VAL A 15 11.59 -38.27 14.92
C VAL A 15 10.19 -38.58 14.34
N VAL A 16 9.13 -38.62 15.16
CA VAL A 16 7.75 -38.93 14.68
C VAL A 16 6.74 -37.81 14.99
N ILE A 17 7.19 -36.59 15.30
CA ILE A 17 6.31 -35.40 15.35
C ILE A 17 6.90 -34.27 14.50
N ASP A 18 7.38 -34.60 13.29
CA ASP A 18 7.78 -33.61 12.28
C ASP A 18 7.36 -33.99 10.85
N LEU A 19 6.25 -34.73 10.75
CA LEU A 19 5.64 -35.14 9.46
C LEU A 19 4.14 -34.85 9.36
N LEU A 20 3.57 -34.09 10.32
CA LEU A 20 2.17 -33.66 10.30
C LEU A 20 1.98 -32.12 10.33
N LEU A 21 3.05 -31.34 10.18
CA LEU A 21 2.98 -29.86 10.07
C LEU A 21 3.48 -29.32 8.73
N LEU A 22 3.51 -30.16 7.67
CA LEU A 22 3.84 -29.75 6.30
C LEU A 22 2.64 -29.70 5.35
N ASN A 23 1.41 -29.63 5.86
CA ASN A 23 0.21 -29.44 5.02
C ASN A 23 -0.72 -28.38 5.62
N SER A 24 -0.35 -27.10 5.48
CA SER A 24 -1.32 -25.99 5.42
C SER A 24 -0.72 -24.67 4.90
N PHE A 25 0.38 -24.74 4.15
CA PHE A 25 0.91 -23.61 3.38
C PHE A 25 0.69 -23.83 1.88
N GLU A 26 -0.59 -23.89 1.48
CA GLU A 26 -0.98 -23.52 0.12
C GLU A 26 -1.62 -22.13 0.18
N GLY A 27 -0.75 -21.12 0.32
CA GLY A 27 -1.06 -19.77 -0.12
C GLY A 27 -1.19 -19.77 -1.64
N SER A 28 -2.33 -20.21 -2.15
CA SER A 28 -2.65 -20.08 -3.57
C SER A 28 -3.10 -18.65 -3.85
N ALA A 29 -2.26 -17.95 -4.61
CA ALA A 29 -2.61 -16.73 -5.28
C ALA A 29 -3.91 -16.92 -6.08
N SER A 30 -4.96 -16.19 -5.71
CA SER A 30 -6.16 -16.01 -6.53
C SER A 30 -7.05 -14.94 -5.92
N LEU A 31 -6.69 -13.67 -6.08
CA LEU A 31 -7.58 -12.54 -5.80
C LEU A 31 -7.89 -11.77 -7.08
N CYS A 32 -8.36 -12.48 -8.11
CA CYS A 32 -8.76 -11.89 -9.39
C CYS A 32 -10.28 -11.84 -9.60
N LEU A 33 -11.07 -12.36 -8.65
CA LEU A 33 -12.51 -12.16 -8.63
C LEU A 33 -12.83 -10.92 -7.81
N ASP A 34 -13.24 -9.88 -8.52
CA ASP A 34 -13.79 -8.66 -7.92
C ASP A 34 -14.88 -9.07 -6.92
N LYS A 35 -14.89 -8.45 -5.73
CA LYS A 35 -15.94 -8.67 -4.72
C LYS A 35 -17.33 -8.37 -5.28
N GLU A 36 -17.41 -7.65 -6.39
CA GLU A 36 -18.64 -7.36 -7.13
C GLU A 36 -19.16 -8.51 -8.02
N TYR A 37 -18.42 -9.61 -8.23
CA TYR A 37 -18.82 -10.68 -9.16
C TYR A 37 -20.19 -11.27 -8.84
N CYS A 38 -20.49 -11.48 -7.56
CA CYS A 38 -21.77 -12.00 -7.10
C CYS A 38 -22.78 -10.89 -6.73
N SER A 39 -22.37 -9.62 -6.66
CA SER A 39 -23.23 -8.53 -6.15
C SER A 39 -24.44 -8.21 -7.03
N ALA A 40 -24.39 -8.55 -8.32
CA ALA A 40 -25.51 -8.40 -9.25
C ALA A 40 -26.04 -9.75 -9.78
N LYS A 41 -25.65 -10.86 -9.16
CA LYS A 41 -26.04 -12.22 -9.56
C LYS A 41 -26.98 -12.82 -8.53
N ALA A 42 -27.93 -13.63 -9.00
CA ALA A 42 -28.73 -14.45 -8.10
C ALA A 42 -27.87 -15.53 -7.43
N ASP A 43 -28.33 -16.05 -6.30
CA ASP A 43 -27.68 -17.18 -5.65
C ASP A 43 -27.64 -18.39 -6.59
N GLY A 44 -26.48 -19.03 -6.68
CA GLY A 44 -26.29 -20.13 -7.61
C GLY A 44 -24.83 -20.38 -7.97
N LEU A 45 -24.64 -21.35 -8.85
CA LEU A 45 -23.33 -21.71 -9.38
C LEU A 45 -23.09 -21.03 -10.73
N TYR A 46 -21.88 -20.54 -10.93
CA TYR A 46 -21.46 -19.82 -12.12
C TYR A 46 -20.13 -20.36 -12.60
N LYS A 47 -19.92 -20.31 -13.91
CA LYS A 47 -18.61 -20.58 -14.48
C LYS A 47 -17.56 -19.68 -13.85
N ASP A 48 -16.42 -20.28 -13.52
CA ASP A 48 -15.25 -19.53 -13.11
C ASP A 48 -14.61 -18.86 -14.35
N PRO A 49 -14.42 -17.53 -14.34
CA PRO A 49 -13.83 -16.84 -15.47
C PRO A 49 -12.36 -17.22 -15.69
N ASP A 50 -11.68 -17.70 -14.64
CA ASP A 50 -10.23 -17.93 -14.65
C ASP A 50 -9.89 -19.43 -14.83
N THR A 51 -10.87 -20.33 -14.80
CA THR A 51 -10.61 -21.77 -15.00
C THR A 51 -11.80 -22.54 -15.56
N CYS A 52 -11.52 -23.56 -16.37
CA CYS A 52 -12.51 -24.55 -16.80
C CYS A 52 -12.76 -25.66 -15.77
N TYR A 53 -11.88 -25.76 -14.77
CA TYR A 53 -11.89 -26.81 -13.75
C TYR A 53 -12.49 -26.34 -12.43
N GLY A 54 -13.02 -25.13 -12.38
CA GLY A 54 -13.63 -24.54 -11.19
C GLY A 54 -14.94 -23.84 -11.50
N PHE A 55 -15.62 -23.46 -10.43
CA PHE A 55 -16.88 -22.72 -10.46
C PHE A 55 -16.98 -21.81 -9.24
N ILE A 56 -17.86 -20.83 -9.34
CA ILE A 56 -18.14 -19.87 -8.29
C ILE A 56 -19.54 -20.11 -7.79
N LYS A 57 -19.68 -20.28 -6.48
CA LYS A 57 -20.96 -20.23 -5.79
C LYS A 57 -21.19 -18.80 -5.30
N CYS A 58 -22.25 -18.18 -5.78
CA CYS A 58 -22.76 -16.92 -5.23
C CYS A 58 -23.82 -17.23 -4.18
N SER A 59 -23.71 -16.61 -3.01
CA SER A 59 -24.72 -16.71 -1.94
C SER A 59 -24.80 -15.38 -1.19
N ASN A 60 -25.95 -14.72 -1.23
CA ASN A 60 -26.16 -13.37 -0.66
C ASN A 60 -25.11 -12.34 -1.12
N GLY A 61 -24.69 -12.42 -2.38
CA GLY A 61 -23.64 -11.55 -2.93
C GLY A 61 -22.21 -11.91 -2.52
N GLU A 62 -22.00 -12.94 -1.70
CA GLU A 62 -20.68 -13.46 -1.36
C GLU A 62 -20.17 -14.45 -2.41
N ILE A 63 -18.84 -14.48 -2.57
CA ILE A 63 -18.14 -15.34 -3.54
C ILE A 63 -17.53 -16.52 -2.80
N GLN A 64 -17.90 -17.74 -3.19
CA GLN A 64 -17.21 -18.96 -2.78
C GLN A 64 -16.71 -19.71 -4.02
N ARG A 65 -15.40 -19.67 -4.25
CA ARG A 65 -14.74 -20.36 -5.36
C ARG A 65 -14.51 -21.84 -5.01
N ALA A 66 -14.77 -22.75 -5.95
CA ALA A 66 -14.62 -24.19 -5.75
C ALA A 66 -14.08 -24.88 -7.02
N GLN A 67 -13.39 -26.00 -6.83
CA GLN A 67 -12.83 -26.80 -7.92
C GLN A 67 -13.73 -28.01 -8.22
N CYS A 68 -13.86 -28.35 -9.51
CA CYS A 68 -14.45 -29.60 -9.95
C CYS A 68 -13.58 -30.80 -9.56
N PRO A 69 -14.18 -31.98 -9.33
CA PRO A 69 -13.43 -33.21 -9.15
C PRO A 69 -12.48 -33.49 -10.32
N LYS A 70 -11.35 -34.13 -10.04
CA LYS A 70 -10.29 -34.41 -11.02
C LYS A 70 -10.88 -35.03 -12.31
N GLY A 71 -10.52 -34.45 -13.45
CA GLY A 71 -10.99 -34.90 -14.76
C GLY A 71 -12.39 -34.42 -15.17
N LYS A 72 -13.03 -33.56 -14.38
CA LYS A 72 -14.30 -32.89 -14.73
C LYS A 72 -14.10 -31.39 -14.94
N ILE A 73 -14.98 -30.82 -15.76
CA ILE A 73 -15.05 -29.38 -16.04
C ILE A 73 -16.43 -28.85 -15.68
N TYR A 74 -16.51 -27.60 -15.25
CA TYR A 74 -17.78 -27.00 -14.88
C TYR A 74 -18.59 -26.67 -16.14
N ASN A 75 -19.85 -27.10 -16.16
CA ASN A 75 -20.78 -26.83 -17.25
C ASN A 75 -21.84 -25.82 -16.80
N ASP A 76 -21.79 -24.60 -17.35
CA ASP A 76 -22.68 -23.52 -16.94
C ASP A 76 -24.15 -23.74 -17.36
N LYS A 77 -24.40 -24.53 -18.41
CA LYS A 77 -25.75 -24.89 -18.84
C LYS A 77 -26.45 -25.83 -17.85
N TYR A 78 -25.71 -26.80 -17.32
CA TYR A 78 -26.24 -27.81 -16.39
C TYR A 78 -25.94 -27.49 -14.92
N LYS A 79 -25.19 -26.41 -14.67
CA LYS A 79 -24.76 -25.95 -13.35
C LYS A 79 -24.02 -27.00 -12.53
N GLU A 80 -23.24 -27.86 -13.18
CA GLU A 80 -22.52 -28.97 -12.53
C GLU A 80 -21.21 -29.36 -13.23
N CYS A 81 -20.35 -30.09 -12.52
CA CYS A 81 -19.10 -30.63 -13.04
C CYS A 81 -19.34 -31.92 -13.84
N ARG A 82 -19.05 -31.89 -15.15
CA ARG A 82 -19.22 -33.05 -16.06
C ARG A 82 -17.89 -33.50 -16.65
N ARG A 83 -17.84 -34.73 -17.18
CA ARG A 83 -16.70 -35.21 -17.97
C ARG A 83 -16.54 -34.35 -19.23
N LYS A 84 -15.28 -34.16 -19.66
CA LYS A 84 -14.92 -33.34 -20.81
C LYS A 84 -15.65 -33.82 -22.08
N GLY A 85 -16.65 -33.06 -22.53
CA GLY A 85 -17.35 -33.28 -23.80
C GLY A 85 -16.72 -32.46 -24.93
N LYS A 86 -17.06 -32.76 -26.20
CA LYS A 86 -16.49 -32.11 -27.41
C LYS A 86 -16.79 -30.60 -27.54
N THR A 87 -17.66 -30.03 -26.70
CA THR A 87 -18.16 -28.64 -26.84
C THR A 87 -18.09 -27.82 -25.54
N ALA A 88 -17.23 -28.18 -24.59
CA ALA A 88 -17.17 -27.50 -23.31
C ALA A 88 -15.79 -26.85 -23.07
N CYS A 89 -15.82 -25.53 -22.98
CA CYS A 89 -14.71 -24.55 -22.93
C CYS A 89 -14.12 -24.13 -24.27
N ASP A 90 -14.90 -23.40 -25.08
CA ASP A 90 -14.33 -22.49 -26.08
C ASP A 90 -13.77 -21.26 -25.35
N ILE A 91 -12.51 -21.34 -24.93
CA ILE A 91 -11.69 -20.16 -24.67
C ILE A 91 -10.98 -19.87 -26.00
N PRO A 92 -11.29 -18.76 -26.70
CA PRO A 92 -10.52 -18.39 -27.88
C PRO A 92 -9.08 -18.10 -27.45
N GLY A 93 -8.13 -18.92 -27.89
CA GLY A 93 -6.71 -18.83 -27.51
C GLY A 93 -6.37 -19.79 -26.38
N GLY A 94 -5.79 -20.94 -26.74
CA GLY A 94 -5.40 -22.01 -25.82
C GLY A 94 -4.65 -21.52 -24.59
N VAL A 95 -4.80 -22.29 -23.52
CA VAL A 95 -4.15 -22.12 -22.22
C VAL A 95 -2.64 -21.92 -22.43
N ARG A 96 -2.19 -20.67 -22.37
CA ARG A 96 -0.88 -20.39 -21.80
C ARG A 96 -1.08 -20.38 -20.31
N GLU A 97 -0.24 -21.12 -19.58
CA GLU A 97 0.06 -20.81 -18.18
C GLU A 97 0.76 -19.43 -18.16
N GLU A 98 0.02 -18.37 -18.46
CA GLU A 98 0.45 -17.02 -18.11
C GLU A 98 -0.13 -16.77 -16.70
N PRO A 99 0.74 -16.58 -15.67
CA PRO A 99 0.27 -16.22 -14.34
C PRO A 99 -0.60 -14.97 -14.47
N CYS A 100 -1.68 -14.88 -13.69
CA CYS A 100 -2.58 -13.73 -13.69
C CYS A 100 -1.77 -12.43 -13.58
N VAL A 101 -1.49 -11.78 -14.72
CA VAL A 101 -0.84 -10.49 -14.74
C VAL A 101 -1.92 -9.52 -14.29
N ASP A 102 -1.78 -8.95 -13.10
CA ASP A 102 -2.65 -7.87 -12.65
C ASP A 102 -2.81 -6.89 -13.82
N LYS A 103 -4.06 -6.64 -14.24
CA LYS A 103 -4.34 -5.73 -15.36
C LYS A 103 -3.75 -4.33 -15.13
N PHE A 104 -3.45 -4.01 -13.87
CA PHE A 104 -2.69 -2.84 -13.42
C PHE A 104 -1.74 -3.25 -12.29
N PRO A 105 -0.55 -3.77 -12.59
CA PRO A 105 0.36 -4.23 -11.55
C PRO A 105 1.00 -3.00 -10.88
N CYS A 106 1.42 -3.14 -9.62
CA CYS A 106 1.98 -2.01 -8.88
C CYS A 106 3.28 -1.46 -9.49
N GLY A 107 3.58 -0.20 -9.20
CA GLY A 107 4.86 0.43 -9.51
C GLY A 107 5.11 0.64 -11.00
N VAL A 108 4.09 0.62 -11.85
CA VAL A 108 4.24 0.90 -13.29
C VAL A 108 4.17 2.40 -13.55
N LYS A 109 5.22 2.92 -14.18
CA LYS A 109 5.31 4.30 -14.66
C LYS A 109 5.29 4.31 -16.18
N LEU A 110 4.36 5.05 -16.78
CA LEU A 110 4.11 5.01 -18.23
C LEU A 110 5.16 5.73 -19.10
N LEU A 111 6.08 6.52 -18.52
CA LEU A 111 7.08 7.29 -19.28
C LEU A 111 8.43 7.38 -18.54
N SER A 112 9.53 7.13 -19.26
CA SER A 112 10.88 6.92 -18.69
C SER A 112 11.76 8.16 -18.59
N ARG A 113 11.45 9.27 -19.27
CA ARG A 113 12.36 10.44 -19.28
C ARG A 113 12.04 11.44 -18.19
N ILE A 114 12.87 11.48 -17.16
CA ILE A 114 12.75 12.39 -16.02
C ILE A 114 13.93 13.38 -16.04
N VAL A 115 13.67 14.66 -15.81
CA VAL A 115 14.70 15.70 -15.67
C VAL A 115 14.42 16.48 -14.38
N GLY A 116 15.43 16.62 -13.53
CA GLY A 116 15.31 17.03 -12.11
C GLY A 116 14.53 18.32 -11.86
N GLY A 117 13.77 18.33 -10.76
CA GLY A 117 13.15 19.52 -10.14
C GLY A 117 12.11 20.27 -10.98
N LYS A 118 11.51 19.63 -11.99
CA LYS A 118 10.55 20.24 -12.91
C LYS A 118 9.13 19.71 -12.68
N GLU A 119 8.17 20.36 -13.32
CA GLU A 119 6.81 19.85 -13.47
C GLU A 119 6.88 18.36 -13.87
N ALA A 120 6.11 17.53 -13.16
CA ALA A 120 6.00 16.13 -13.49
C ALA A 120 5.35 15.99 -14.87
N ILE A 121 5.76 14.99 -15.65
CA ILE A 121 4.99 14.67 -16.86
C ILE A 121 3.58 14.26 -16.39
N PRO A 122 2.50 14.83 -16.95
CA PRO A 122 1.15 14.52 -16.51
C PRO A 122 0.92 13.02 -16.38
N HIS A 123 0.37 12.62 -15.23
CA HIS A 123 0.00 11.24 -14.90
C HIS A 123 1.18 10.23 -14.83
N SER A 124 2.43 10.69 -14.85
CA SER A 124 3.61 9.83 -14.75
C SER A 124 3.85 9.25 -13.35
N TRP A 125 3.11 9.70 -12.34
CA TRP A 125 3.11 9.17 -10.97
C TRP A 125 1.69 8.77 -10.56
N PRO A 126 1.16 7.67 -11.10
CA PRO A 126 -0.28 7.38 -11.06
C PRO A 126 -0.79 7.01 -9.65
N TRP A 127 0.11 6.75 -8.70
CA TRP A 127 -0.19 6.52 -7.29
C TRP A 127 -0.23 7.78 -6.43
N GLN A 128 0.14 8.94 -6.96
CA GLN A 128 0.10 10.20 -6.22
C GLN A 128 -1.35 10.52 -5.82
N ALA A 129 -1.57 10.73 -4.52
CA ALA A 129 -2.85 11.14 -3.98
C ALA A 129 -2.80 12.58 -3.46
N GLU A 130 -3.86 13.34 -3.71
CA GLU A 130 -4.11 14.66 -3.12
C GLU A 130 -5.10 14.50 -1.96
N LEU A 131 -4.68 14.82 -0.73
CA LEU A 131 -5.56 14.85 0.43
C LEU A 131 -6.15 16.26 0.61
N LEU A 132 -7.47 16.33 0.54
CA LEU A 132 -8.25 17.52 0.86
C LEU A 132 -8.94 17.32 2.21
N VAL A 133 -9.05 18.39 3.00
CA VAL A 133 -9.75 18.41 4.29
C VAL A 133 -10.74 19.56 4.37
N LYS A 134 -11.84 19.36 5.11
CA LYS A 134 -12.74 20.43 5.55
C LYS A 134 -12.40 20.81 6.99
N ASP A 135 -12.10 22.09 7.23
CA ASP A 135 -11.81 22.58 8.60
C ASP A 135 -13.07 22.59 9.50
N HIS A 136 -14.27 22.67 8.92
CA HIS A 136 -15.58 22.64 9.60
C HIS A 136 -16.64 21.93 8.73
N LYS A 137 -17.75 21.47 9.32
CA LYS A 137 -18.82 20.68 8.64
C LYS A 137 -19.33 21.31 7.32
N ALA A 138 -19.32 22.64 7.20
CA ALA A 138 -19.77 23.39 6.02
C ALA A 138 -18.66 24.16 5.27
N GLY A 139 -17.38 23.95 5.63
CA GLY A 139 -16.26 24.67 5.01
C GLY A 139 -15.86 24.12 3.63
N PRO A 140 -15.17 24.92 2.80
CA PRO A 140 -14.63 24.45 1.52
C PRO A 140 -13.52 23.42 1.76
N LEU A 141 -13.38 22.47 0.83
CA LEU A 141 -12.25 21.54 0.83
C LEU A 141 -10.95 22.29 0.53
N ARG A 142 -9.95 22.10 1.38
CA ARG A 142 -8.63 22.70 1.25
C ARG A 142 -7.56 21.63 1.14
N PHE A 143 -6.53 21.92 0.35
CA PHE A 143 -5.41 21.01 0.22
C PHE A 143 -4.58 20.93 1.50
N LYS A 144 -4.53 19.72 2.04
CA LYS A 144 -3.86 19.39 3.30
C LYS A 144 -2.46 18.83 3.05
N CYS A 145 -2.41 17.68 2.38
CA CYS A 145 -1.22 16.83 2.25
C CYS A 145 -1.24 16.03 0.94
N GLY A 146 -0.13 15.35 0.66
CA GLY A 146 -0.06 14.24 -0.27
C GLY A 146 -0.41 12.89 0.36
N GLY A 147 -0.43 11.86 -0.47
CA GLY A 147 -0.57 10.45 -0.09
C GLY A 147 -0.12 9.54 -1.22
N THR A 148 -0.10 8.23 -0.96
CA THR A 148 0.25 7.20 -1.94
C THR A 148 -0.80 6.11 -1.98
N LEU A 149 -1.41 5.87 -3.15
CA LEU A 149 -2.30 4.74 -3.38
C LEU A 149 -1.47 3.44 -3.45
N VAL A 150 -1.72 2.51 -2.52
CA VAL A 150 -0.96 1.25 -2.41
C VAL A 150 -1.81 0.01 -2.69
N THR A 151 -3.14 0.16 -2.57
CA THR A 151 -4.14 -0.77 -3.10
C THR A 151 -5.33 0.06 -3.63
N PRO A 152 -6.29 -0.52 -4.38
CA PRO A 152 -7.44 0.24 -4.84
C PRO A 152 -8.22 0.94 -3.72
N SER A 153 -8.17 0.43 -2.48
CA SER A 153 -8.97 0.96 -1.36
C SER A 153 -8.15 1.67 -0.29
N TYR A 154 -6.82 1.73 -0.39
CA TYR A 154 -5.99 2.23 0.70
C TYR A 154 -4.89 3.18 0.23
N VAL A 155 -4.78 4.30 0.96
CA VAL A 155 -3.77 5.34 0.76
C VAL A 155 -2.90 5.47 2.00
N VAL A 156 -1.59 5.39 1.83
CA VAL A 156 -0.61 5.68 2.88
C VAL A 156 -0.33 7.19 2.90
N THR A 157 -0.31 7.79 4.08
CA THR A 157 0.05 9.19 4.30
C THR A 157 0.76 9.34 5.65
N ALA A 158 1.11 10.57 6.04
CA ALA A 158 1.72 10.85 7.33
C ALA A 158 0.65 11.01 8.43
N ALA A 159 0.95 10.59 9.66
CA ALA A 159 0.03 10.76 10.79
C ALA A 159 -0.28 12.25 11.03
N HIS A 160 0.72 13.11 10.89
CA HIS A 160 0.56 14.55 11.11
C HIS A 160 -0.42 15.21 10.12
N CYS A 161 -0.72 14.55 9.00
CA CYS A 161 -1.71 15.05 8.03
C CYS A 161 -3.15 14.90 8.53
N VAL A 162 -3.40 13.96 9.46
CA VAL A 162 -4.76 13.58 9.87
C VAL A 162 -5.04 13.70 11.36
N PHE A 163 -4.01 13.67 12.23
CA PHE A 163 -4.19 13.59 13.68
C PHE A 163 -5.02 14.74 14.29
N MET A 164 -4.91 15.98 13.78
CA MET A 164 -5.65 17.12 14.34
C MET A 164 -7.15 17.08 13.99
N ILE A 165 -7.52 16.40 12.90
CA ILE A 165 -8.90 16.27 12.46
C ILE A 165 -9.10 14.78 12.15
N PRO A 166 -9.24 13.89 13.15
CA PRO A 166 -9.29 12.44 12.93
C PRO A 166 -10.69 11.95 12.53
N PHE A 167 -11.40 12.72 11.69
CA PHE A 167 -12.76 12.46 11.26
C PHE A 167 -12.78 12.08 9.77
N PRO A 168 -13.05 10.82 9.39
CA PRO A 168 -13.04 10.37 7.99
C PRO A 168 -13.87 11.23 7.04
N GLU A 169 -15.06 11.67 7.47
CA GLU A 169 -16.00 12.50 6.71
C GLU A 169 -15.46 13.89 6.36
N SER A 170 -14.41 14.34 7.05
CA SER A 170 -13.74 15.60 6.76
C SER A 170 -12.77 15.50 5.59
N TYR A 171 -12.43 14.29 5.11
CA TYR A 171 -11.43 14.09 4.06
C TYR A 171 -12.02 13.62 2.74
N VAL A 172 -11.39 14.12 1.67
CA VAL A 172 -11.55 13.62 0.31
C VAL A 172 -10.16 13.37 -0.26
N VAL A 173 -9.97 12.21 -0.85
CA VAL A 173 -8.77 11.85 -1.61
C VAL A 173 -9.07 12.05 -3.10
N ARG A 174 -8.24 12.83 -3.79
CA ARG A 174 -8.27 12.93 -5.26
C ARG A 174 -7.11 12.16 -5.88
N LEU A 175 -7.43 11.35 -6.89
CA LEU A 175 -6.49 10.51 -7.64
C LEU A 175 -6.49 10.87 -9.13
N GLY A 176 -5.36 10.67 -9.80
CA GLY A 176 -5.17 11.04 -11.20
C GLY A 176 -4.97 12.53 -11.43
N VAL A 177 -4.67 13.29 -10.37
CA VAL A 177 -4.47 14.74 -10.41
C VAL A 177 -3.08 15.05 -10.95
N HIS A 178 -3.00 15.93 -11.94
CA HIS A 178 -1.76 16.61 -12.34
C HIS A 178 -1.86 18.09 -11.98
N ASP A 179 -2.85 18.78 -12.55
CA ASP A 179 -3.23 20.15 -12.18
C ASP A 179 -4.40 20.11 -11.19
N ARG A 180 -4.22 20.71 -10.01
CA ARG A 180 -5.21 20.75 -8.93
C ARG A 180 -6.48 21.53 -9.29
N ARG A 181 -6.42 22.40 -10.30
CA ARG A 181 -7.56 23.18 -10.84
C ARG A 181 -8.42 22.37 -11.81
N ALA A 182 -7.92 21.25 -12.33
CA ALA A 182 -8.67 20.43 -13.27
C ALA A 182 -9.89 19.78 -12.59
N SER A 183 -10.97 19.62 -13.35
CA SER A 183 -12.24 19.01 -12.90
C SER A 183 -12.58 17.69 -13.59
N LYS A 184 -11.93 17.37 -14.72
CA LYS A 184 -12.14 16.14 -15.50
C LYS A 184 -10.99 15.14 -15.30
N GLY A 185 -11.28 13.85 -15.46
CA GLY A 185 -10.27 12.78 -15.39
C GLY A 185 -9.75 12.48 -13.99
N ILE A 186 -10.35 13.06 -12.95
CA ILE A 186 -9.94 12.93 -11.55
C ILE A 186 -10.99 12.12 -10.80
N GLN A 187 -10.52 11.20 -9.95
CA GLN A 187 -11.39 10.47 -9.04
C GLN A 187 -11.35 11.13 -7.67
N SER A 188 -12.45 11.74 -7.26
CA SER A 188 -12.66 12.24 -5.89
C SER A 188 -13.38 11.17 -5.08
N ILE A 189 -12.75 10.68 -4.01
CA ILE A 189 -13.24 9.58 -3.19
C ILE A 189 -13.20 9.99 -1.72
N GLY A 190 -14.27 9.76 -0.97
CA GLY A 190 -14.30 10.02 0.47
C GLY A 190 -13.44 9.02 1.23
N VAL A 191 -13.20 9.30 2.51
CA VAL A 191 -12.51 8.39 3.43
C VAL A 191 -13.54 7.76 4.35
N SER A 192 -13.52 6.43 4.51
CA SER A 192 -14.39 5.71 5.45
C SER A 192 -13.71 5.43 6.78
N GLU A 193 -12.39 5.22 6.78
CA GLU A 193 -11.63 4.93 8.01
C GLU A 193 -10.26 5.63 7.95
N ILE A 194 -9.81 6.12 9.11
CA ILE A 194 -8.48 6.68 9.32
C ILE A 194 -7.79 5.82 10.37
N HIS A 195 -6.71 5.13 10.00
CA HIS A 195 -5.85 4.42 10.93
C HIS A 195 -4.59 5.24 11.17
N ILE A 196 -4.45 5.79 12.37
CA ILE A 196 -3.23 6.47 12.82
C ILE A 196 -2.40 5.46 13.58
N HIS A 197 -1.09 5.41 13.34
CA HIS A 197 -0.21 4.51 14.10
C HIS A 197 -0.30 4.81 15.60
N GLU A 198 -0.41 3.78 16.42
CA GLU A 198 -0.73 3.83 17.85
C GLU A 198 0.30 4.64 18.66
N ARG A 199 1.54 4.72 18.15
CA ARG A 199 2.67 5.45 18.75
C ARG A 199 2.99 6.78 18.08
N ALA A 200 2.14 7.29 17.19
CA ALA A 200 2.38 8.54 16.49
C ALA A 200 2.41 9.77 17.44
N MET A 201 1.76 9.69 18.60
CA MET A 201 1.65 10.80 19.56
C MET A 201 2.56 10.66 20.79
N THR A 202 3.20 9.51 21.00
CA THR A 202 3.91 9.20 22.25
C THR A 202 5.43 9.18 22.12
N ASN A 203 5.99 9.10 20.90
CA ASN A 203 7.42 8.89 20.68
C ASN A 203 8.04 9.94 19.73
N GLY A 204 8.31 11.15 20.23
CA GLY A 204 9.03 12.16 19.45
C GLY A 204 8.42 12.39 18.05
N ARG A 205 9.26 12.61 17.03
CA ARG A 205 8.82 12.64 15.62
C ARG A 205 8.80 11.25 14.95
N GLY A 206 8.88 10.18 15.75
CA GLY A 206 8.85 8.79 15.29
C GLY A 206 7.42 8.28 15.11
N ASN A 207 7.21 7.35 14.18
CA ASN A 207 5.90 6.75 13.85
C ASN A 207 4.86 7.70 13.23
N ASP A 208 5.31 8.62 12.39
CA ASP A 208 4.46 9.57 11.68
C ASP A 208 3.77 8.96 10.45
N ILE A 209 3.01 7.88 10.63
CA ILE A 209 2.31 7.17 9.53
C ILE A 209 0.82 6.99 9.82
N ALA A 210 0.02 7.16 8.77
CA ALA A 210 -1.39 6.84 8.77
C ALA A 210 -1.79 6.09 7.48
N LEU A 211 -2.86 5.31 7.59
CA LEU A 211 -3.49 4.59 6.50
C LEU A 211 -4.95 5.06 6.37
N LEU A 212 -5.32 5.51 5.19
CA LEU A 212 -6.68 5.93 4.87
C LEU A 212 -7.37 4.84 4.07
N LYS A 213 -8.54 4.40 4.53
CA LYS A 213 -9.43 3.55 3.75
C LYS A 213 -10.40 4.41 2.96
N LEU A 214 -10.41 4.23 1.66
CA LEU A 214 -11.32 4.92 0.75
C LEU A 214 -12.74 4.37 0.92
N SER A 215 -13.75 5.26 0.82
CA SER A 215 -15.16 4.88 0.95
C SER A 215 -15.65 3.95 -0.17
N ARG A 216 -14.93 3.90 -1.29
CA ARG A 216 -15.05 2.91 -2.36
C ARG A 216 -13.68 2.68 -3.00
N PRO A 217 -13.44 1.52 -3.64
CA PRO A 217 -12.22 1.30 -4.40
C PRO A 217 -12.03 2.34 -5.52
N ALA A 218 -10.78 2.73 -5.75
CA ALA A 218 -10.35 3.51 -6.89
C ALA A 218 -10.36 2.66 -8.17
N ARG A 219 -10.82 3.24 -9.27
CA ARG A 219 -10.80 2.57 -10.58
C ARG A 219 -9.41 2.73 -11.19
N LEU A 220 -8.64 1.66 -11.25
CA LEU A 220 -7.30 1.71 -11.83
C LEU A 220 -7.35 1.99 -13.34
N SER A 221 -6.38 2.77 -13.81
CA SER A 221 -6.27 3.24 -15.19
C SER A 221 -4.82 3.64 -15.47
N HIS A 222 -4.56 4.17 -16.67
CA HIS A 222 -3.27 4.79 -16.98
C HIS A 222 -2.95 6.02 -16.12
N THR A 223 -3.95 6.67 -15.53
CA THR A 223 -3.77 7.87 -14.70
C THR A 223 -3.88 7.60 -13.21
N VAL A 224 -4.43 6.44 -12.81
CA VAL A 224 -4.61 6.02 -11.42
C VAL A 224 -4.07 4.61 -11.25
N GLY A 225 -3.00 4.48 -10.47
CA GLY A 225 -2.23 3.26 -10.33
C GLY A 225 -1.69 3.10 -8.92
N LEU A 226 -1.07 1.96 -8.65
CA LEU A 226 -0.58 1.61 -7.32
C LEU A 226 0.93 1.78 -7.24
N ALA A 227 1.47 2.26 -6.13
CA ALA A 227 2.88 2.07 -5.81
C ALA A 227 3.08 0.67 -5.21
N CYS A 228 4.20 0.02 -5.49
CA CYS A 228 4.51 -1.23 -4.80
C CYS A 228 4.84 -0.97 -3.33
N LEU A 229 4.48 -1.90 -2.46
CA LEU A 229 4.95 -1.92 -1.09
C LEU A 229 6.23 -2.76 -0.97
N PRO A 230 7.16 -2.39 -0.07
CA PRO A 230 8.29 -3.23 0.32
C PRO A 230 7.88 -4.64 0.75
N ASN A 231 8.78 -5.62 0.61
CA ASN A 231 8.49 -7.03 0.91
C ASN A 231 8.36 -7.31 2.42
N GLY A 232 8.60 -6.31 3.27
CA GLY A 232 8.18 -6.32 4.68
C GLY A 232 9.18 -6.87 5.69
N ASN A 233 10.45 -7.03 5.32
CA ASN A 233 11.48 -7.31 6.32
C ASN A 233 12.29 -6.03 6.64
N LEU A 234 12.78 -5.92 7.88
CA LEU A 234 13.58 -4.78 8.35
C LEU A 234 14.93 -4.64 7.61
N MET A 235 15.30 -5.65 6.83
CA MET A 235 16.51 -5.69 6.00
C MET A 235 16.29 -5.13 4.59
N ASP A 236 15.04 -4.92 4.18
CA ASP A 236 14.64 -4.29 2.92
C ASP A 236 14.81 -2.77 3.03
N ARG A 237 16.06 -2.37 3.27
CA ARG A 237 16.53 -0.99 3.37
C ARG A 237 17.09 -0.57 2.02
N VAL A 238 16.81 0.68 1.66
CA VAL A 238 17.40 1.29 0.46
C VAL A 238 18.84 1.68 0.76
N THR A 239 19.76 1.30 -0.12
CA THR A 239 21.18 1.64 -0.03
C THR A 239 21.36 3.17 -0.10
N PRO A 240 22.20 3.76 0.76
CA PRO A 240 22.59 5.16 0.60
C PRO A 240 23.15 5.44 -0.79
N GLY A 241 22.79 6.58 -1.38
CA GLY A 241 23.14 6.96 -2.75
C GLY A 241 22.10 6.56 -3.80
N THR A 242 21.22 5.57 -3.53
CA THR A 242 20.14 5.20 -4.45
C THR A 242 19.29 6.42 -4.77
N LYS A 243 19.04 6.64 -6.06
CA LYS A 243 18.21 7.74 -6.56
C LYS A 243 16.75 7.37 -6.43
N CYS A 244 16.02 8.18 -5.67
CA CYS A 244 14.59 8.02 -5.47
C CYS A 244 13.89 9.30 -5.92
N PHE A 245 12.57 9.24 -6.03
CA PHE A 245 11.75 10.37 -6.44
C PHE A 245 10.80 10.79 -5.34
N LEU A 246 10.78 12.09 -5.14
CA LEU A 246 9.77 12.79 -4.35
C LEU A 246 8.85 13.55 -5.30
N THR A 247 7.55 13.39 -5.11
CA THR A 247 6.51 14.07 -5.88
C THR A 247 5.50 14.74 -4.96
N GLY A 248 5.01 15.90 -5.39
CA GLY A 248 4.03 16.65 -4.61
C GLY A 248 3.70 18.01 -5.22
N TRP A 249 2.73 18.68 -4.59
CA TRP A 249 2.30 20.04 -4.93
C TRP A 249 2.83 21.06 -3.92
N GLY A 250 3.89 20.71 -3.19
CA GLY A 250 4.50 21.58 -2.21
C GLY A 250 4.98 22.90 -2.81
N SER A 251 5.10 23.89 -1.93
CA SER A 251 5.77 25.15 -2.25
C SER A 251 7.28 24.92 -2.32
N SER A 252 8.00 25.69 -3.13
CA SER A 252 9.47 25.74 -3.11
C SER A 252 10.01 26.84 -2.18
N GLN A 253 9.13 27.55 -1.47
CA GLN A 253 9.45 28.67 -0.60
C GLN A 253 8.70 28.57 0.73
N PHE A 254 9.32 29.03 1.80
CA PHE A 254 8.66 29.18 3.10
C PHE A 254 7.42 30.07 2.98
N LYS A 255 6.24 29.55 3.39
CA LYS A 255 4.92 30.20 3.21
C LYS A 255 4.55 30.57 1.75
N GLY A 256 5.29 30.06 0.76
CA GLY A 256 4.97 30.28 -0.65
C GLY A 256 3.70 29.55 -1.07
N GLU A 257 3.15 29.98 -2.21
CA GLU A 257 1.98 29.30 -2.78
C GLU A 257 2.32 27.87 -3.19
N LYS A 258 1.42 26.97 -2.85
CA LYS A 258 1.50 25.57 -3.24
C LYS A 258 1.34 25.48 -4.75
N SER A 259 2.12 24.61 -5.39
CA SER A 259 2.04 24.42 -6.84
C SER A 259 0.64 23.97 -7.27
N GLN A 260 0.16 24.48 -8.40
CA GLN A 260 -1.07 23.97 -9.01
C GLN A 260 -0.80 22.68 -9.78
N VAL A 261 0.36 22.58 -10.42
CA VAL A 261 0.81 21.39 -11.15
C VAL A 261 1.69 20.50 -10.29
N LEU A 262 1.63 19.19 -10.50
CA LEU A 262 2.45 18.22 -9.78
C LEU A 262 3.92 18.44 -10.14
N LYS A 263 4.79 18.50 -9.13
CA LYS A 263 6.23 18.58 -9.31
C LYS A 263 6.87 17.24 -8.96
N GLN A 264 8.03 16.97 -9.55
CA GLN A 264 8.86 15.81 -9.25
C GLN A 264 10.30 16.24 -9.05
N THR A 265 11.01 15.54 -8.17
CA THR A 265 12.45 15.72 -8.03
C THR A 265 13.14 14.41 -7.72
N GLU A 266 14.33 14.24 -8.30
CA GLU A 266 15.23 13.15 -7.97
C GLU A 266 16.04 13.53 -6.73
N ILE A 267 16.06 12.63 -5.75
CA ILE A 267 16.68 12.84 -4.46
C ILE A 267 17.41 11.57 -4.01
N PRO A 268 18.72 11.62 -3.71
CA PRO A 268 19.47 10.45 -3.27
C PRO A 268 19.16 10.13 -1.81
N VAL A 269 19.09 8.84 -1.48
CA VAL A 269 19.03 8.37 -0.10
C VAL A 269 20.34 8.73 0.61
N ALA A 270 20.23 9.30 1.80
CA ALA A 270 21.37 9.70 2.60
C ALA A 270 21.74 8.62 3.62
N HIS A 271 23.02 8.51 3.93
CA HIS A 271 23.48 7.65 5.02
C HIS A 271 22.95 8.17 6.37
N PHE A 272 22.45 7.26 7.21
CA PHE A 272 21.82 7.60 8.50
C PHE A 272 22.69 8.53 9.35
N ASN A 273 23.95 8.17 9.61
CA ASN A 273 24.85 8.98 10.45
C ASN A 273 25.05 10.42 9.93
N ILE A 274 25.11 10.60 8.61
CA ILE A 274 25.28 11.91 7.98
C ILE A 274 24.00 12.73 8.18
N CYS A 275 22.84 12.13 7.90
CA CYS A 275 21.54 12.77 8.12
C CYS A 275 21.31 13.12 9.59
N ALA A 276 21.54 12.18 10.52
CA ALA A 276 21.34 12.38 11.94
C ALA A 276 22.20 13.53 12.48
N LYS A 277 23.46 13.63 12.04
CA LYS A 277 24.36 14.74 12.40
C LYS A 277 23.85 16.08 11.84
N ALA A 278 23.47 16.11 10.56
CA ALA A 278 23.01 17.30 9.88
C ALA A 278 21.67 17.83 10.43
N ASN A 279 20.73 16.94 10.74
CA ASN A 279 19.40 17.26 11.22
C ASN A 279 19.33 17.44 12.76
N LYS A 280 20.44 17.26 13.49
CA LYS A 280 20.51 17.29 14.97
C LYS A 280 19.84 18.52 15.59
N LYS A 281 19.97 19.68 14.96
CA LYS A 281 19.36 20.95 15.43
C LYS A 281 17.84 20.96 15.33
N PHE A 282 17.26 20.16 14.44
CA PHE A 282 15.83 20.12 14.17
C PHE A 282 15.14 19.00 14.94
N GLY A 283 15.80 17.85 15.11
CA GLY A 283 15.24 16.71 15.83
C GLY A 283 16.13 15.47 15.72
N LYS A 284 15.84 14.46 16.55
CA LYS A 284 16.50 13.16 16.49
C LYS A 284 15.98 12.38 15.28
N VAL A 285 16.90 11.86 14.47
CA VAL A 285 16.60 10.89 13.41
C VAL A 285 16.75 9.48 14.01
N GLU A 286 15.77 8.62 13.76
CA GLU A 286 15.78 7.23 14.24
C GLU A 286 15.93 6.27 13.06
N ASP A 287 17.11 5.69 12.87
CA ASP A 287 17.44 4.85 11.70
C ASP A 287 16.42 3.74 11.44
N ARG A 288 15.92 3.11 12.51
CA ARG A 288 14.94 2.03 12.42
C ARG A 288 13.60 2.49 11.86
N LEU A 289 13.18 3.73 12.14
CA LEU A 289 11.84 4.22 11.80
C LEU A 289 11.84 5.23 10.65
N MET A 290 13.01 5.77 10.32
CA MET A 290 13.15 6.89 9.40
C MET A 290 14.17 6.59 8.30
N ILE A 291 13.92 7.13 7.13
CA ILE A 291 14.85 7.20 6.01
C ILE A 291 15.06 8.66 5.63
N CYS A 292 16.29 9.03 5.30
CA CYS A 292 16.61 10.39 4.87
C CYS A 292 16.94 10.40 3.37
N ALA A 293 16.56 11.47 2.70
CA ALA A 293 16.98 11.74 1.34
C ALA A 293 17.27 13.24 1.16
N GLY A 294 18.26 13.57 0.35
CA GLY A 294 18.66 14.95 0.10
C GLY A 294 20.11 15.09 -0.30
N TYR A 295 20.49 16.30 -0.67
CA TYR A 295 21.84 16.64 -1.10
C TYR A 295 22.69 17.27 0.03
N GLY A 296 22.13 17.44 1.24
CA GLY A 296 22.87 17.84 2.44
C GLY A 296 23.70 19.13 2.27
N GLY A 297 23.14 20.15 1.64
CA GLY A 297 23.78 21.46 1.47
C GLY A 297 24.21 21.79 0.05
N HIS A 298 24.29 20.77 -0.81
CA HIS A 298 24.77 20.92 -2.19
C HIS A 298 23.66 21.27 -3.19
N SER A 299 22.42 21.40 -2.71
CA SER A 299 21.28 21.86 -3.52
C SER A 299 20.20 22.45 -2.61
N ASN A 300 19.30 23.25 -3.18
CA ASN A 300 18.07 23.70 -2.54
C ASN A 300 16.92 22.68 -2.65
N ILE A 301 17.16 21.47 -3.16
CA ILE A 301 16.14 20.44 -3.34
C ILE A 301 15.88 19.76 -1.99
N SER A 302 14.67 19.94 -1.47
CA SER A 302 14.14 19.26 -0.29
C SER A 302 12.62 19.13 -0.38
N GLY A 303 12.05 18.15 0.30
CA GLY A 303 10.61 18.15 0.58
C GLY A 303 10.23 19.37 1.43
N CYS A 304 9.12 20.01 1.08
CA CYS A 304 8.67 21.26 1.68
C CYS A 304 7.16 21.21 2.00
N HIS A 305 6.63 22.33 2.52
CA HIS A 305 5.21 22.56 2.78
C HIS A 305 4.33 22.11 1.63
N GLY A 306 3.48 21.11 1.87
CA GLY A 306 2.56 20.55 0.87
C GLY A 306 3.03 19.25 0.23
N ASP A 307 4.28 18.81 0.48
CA ASP A 307 4.72 17.45 0.14
C ASP A 307 4.46 16.47 1.29
N SER A 308 4.15 16.96 2.50
CA SER A 308 3.76 16.18 3.68
C SER A 308 2.84 15.01 3.34
N GLY A 309 3.15 13.81 3.80
CA GLY A 309 2.37 12.61 3.50
C GLY A 309 2.55 12.06 2.08
N GLY A 310 3.27 12.76 1.20
CA GLY A 310 3.58 12.32 -0.16
C GLY A 310 4.67 11.25 -0.23
N PRO A 311 4.81 10.59 -1.39
CA PRO A 311 5.71 9.46 -1.58
C PRO A 311 7.19 9.86 -1.70
N LEU A 312 8.06 9.03 -1.13
CA LEU A 312 9.41 8.77 -1.62
C LEU A 312 9.42 7.37 -2.25
N VAL A 313 9.52 7.33 -3.58
CA VAL A 313 9.53 6.08 -4.35
C VAL A 313 10.89 5.83 -4.97
N CYS A 314 11.36 4.59 -4.92
CA CYS A 314 12.61 4.18 -5.56
C CYS A 314 12.29 3.08 -6.57
N GLN A 315 12.95 3.11 -7.72
CA GLN A 315 12.81 2.05 -8.71
C GLN A 315 13.63 0.84 -8.26
N ASN A 316 13.01 -0.33 -8.26
CA ASN A 316 13.73 -1.59 -8.14
C ASN A 316 14.37 -1.88 -9.50
N GLU A 317 15.69 -1.97 -9.54
CA GLU A 317 16.45 -2.11 -10.80
C GLU A 317 16.18 -3.44 -11.51
N GLU A 318 15.92 -4.52 -10.77
CA GLU A 318 15.66 -5.85 -11.33
C GLU A 318 14.29 -5.95 -12.01
N THR A 319 13.28 -5.35 -11.38
CA THR A 319 11.88 -5.45 -11.84
C THR A 319 11.40 -4.23 -12.61
N GLY A 320 12.16 -3.13 -12.57
CA GLY A 320 11.77 -1.82 -13.10
C GLY A 320 10.58 -1.16 -12.36
N ARG A 321 10.07 -1.78 -11.28
CA ARG A 321 8.88 -1.30 -10.55
C ARG A 321 9.24 -0.24 -9.53
N TRP A 322 8.34 0.73 -9.35
CA TRP A 322 8.46 1.78 -8.34
C TRP A 322 7.83 1.35 -7.01
N THR A 323 8.66 1.34 -5.97
CA THR A 323 8.28 0.92 -4.61
C THR A 323 8.27 2.11 -3.67
N LEU A 324 7.22 2.24 -2.86
CA LEU A 324 7.11 3.24 -1.81
C LEU A 324 8.09 2.92 -0.67
N ARG A 325 9.16 3.70 -0.58
CA ARG A 325 10.22 3.52 0.43
C ARG A 325 10.06 4.46 1.61
N GLY A 326 9.43 5.61 1.40
CA GLY A 326 9.14 6.54 2.48
C GLY A 326 7.92 7.42 2.27
N THR A 327 7.46 8.01 3.36
CA THR A 327 6.39 9.03 3.37
C THR A 327 6.94 10.31 3.99
N VAL A 328 6.76 11.46 3.34
CA VAL A 328 7.29 12.75 3.82
C VAL A 328 6.77 13.06 5.22
N SER A 329 7.68 13.20 6.18
CA SER A 329 7.36 13.41 7.59
C SER A 329 7.80 14.79 8.07
N TRP A 330 9.10 15.08 8.03
CA TRP A 330 9.64 16.38 8.47
C TRP A 330 10.95 16.74 7.77
N GLY A 331 11.39 17.98 7.91
CA GLY A 331 12.62 18.49 7.30
C GLY A 331 12.90 19.93 7.73
N ASP A 332 13.73 20.63 6.97
CA ASP A 332 13.94 22.06 7.17
C ASP A 332 12.63 22.83 6.93
N HIS A 333 12.14 23.47 7.99
CA HIS A 333 10.90 24.25 7.96
C HIS A 333 10.95 25.41 6.96
N TYR A 334 12.13 25.93 6.65
CA TYR A 334 12.31 27.05 5.73
C TYR A 334 12.43 26.63 4.27
N CYS A 335 12.43 25.32 3.99
CA CYS A 335 12.55 24.77 2.65
C CYS A 335 13.76 25.28 1.87
N LYS A 336 14.85 25.61 2.57
CA LYS A 336 16.07 26.09 1.92
C LYS A 336 16.91 24.93 1.40
N GLY A 337 16.51 23.69 1.72
CA GLY A 337 17.21 22.47 1.37
C GLY A 337 18.64 22.39 1.87
N GLY A 338 19.07 23.36 2.72
CA GLY A 338 20.46 23.72 3.11
C GLY A 338 21.29 22.55 3.64
N PRO A 339 22.05 22.64 4.75
CA PRO A 339 22.91 21.51 5.15
C PRO A 339 22.14 20.24 5.60
N THR A 340 20.81 20.21 5.46
CA THR A 340 19.91 19.22 6.05
C THR A 340 19.32 18.28 5.00
N TYR A 341 18.72 17.20 5.49
CA TYR A 341 18.02 16.22 4.67
C TYR A 341 16.52 16.24 4.97
N SER A 342 15.71 15.87 3.98
CA SER A 342 14.30 15.55 4.21
C SER A 342 14.21 14.19 4.88
N VAL A 343 13.36 14.09 5.90
CA VAL A 343 13.17 12.89 6.69
C VAL A 343 11.79 12.31 6.41
N PHE A 344 11.79 11.02 6.12
CA PHE A 344 10.61 10.26 5.74
C PHE A 344 10.42 9.13 6.73
N VAL A 345 9.17 8.71 6.92
CA VAL A 345 8.90 7.42 7.56
C VAL A 345 9.49 6.31 6.71
N ARG A 346 10.19 5.35 7.30
CA ARG A 346 10.71 4.16 6.60
C ARG A 346 9.60 3.12 6.44
N ILE A 347 9.01 3.01 5.25
CA ILE A 347 7.83 2.14 5.04
C ILE A 347 8.10 0.66 5.31
N SER A 348 9.32 0.16 5.05
CA SER A 348 9.66 -1.24 5.35
C SER A 348 9.52 -1.59 6.84
N SER A 349 9.60 -0.60 7.74
CA SER A 349 9.41 -0.80 9.18
C SER A 349 7.94 -0.87 9.62
N TYR A 350 7.00 -0.55 8.72
CA TYR A 350 5.57 -0.50 9.02
C TYR A 350 4.74 -1.45 8.15
N ILE A 351 5.35 -2.33 7.35
CA ILE A 351 4.60 -3.23 6.45
C ILE A 351 3.63 -4.12 7.21
N ASP A 352 4.05 -4.69 8.34
CA ASP A 352 3.16 -5.55 9.14
C ASP A 352 1.98 -4.75 9.70
N TRP A 353 2.22 -3.52 10.15
CA TRP A 353 1.17 -2.61 10.61
C TRP A 353 0.21 -2.25 9.47
N ILE A 354 0.73 -1.89 8.30
CA ILE A 354 -0.06 -1.57 7.10
C ILE A 354 -0.94 -2.77 6.72
N LYS A 355 -0.35 -3.96 6.62
CA LYS A 355 -1.07 -5.21 6.28
C LYS A 355 -2.14 -5.53 7.32
N CYS A 356 -1.81 -5.43 8.61
CA CYS A 356 -2.75 -5.66 9.70
C CYS A 356 -3.96 -4.72 9.62
N LYS A 357 -3.75 -3.42 9.38
CA LYS A 357 -4.87 -2.47 9.21
C LYS A 357 -5.69 -2.71 7.95
N MET A 358 -5.08 -3.21 6.88
CA MET A 358 -5.82 -3.56 5.66
C MET A 358 -6.74 -4.78 5.85
N THR A 359 -6.37 -5.74 6.70
CA THR A 359 -7.10 -6.99 6.93
C THR A 359 -8.08 -6.93 8.10
N SER A 360 -7.88 -6.01 9.04
CA SER A 360 -8.78 -5.82 10.19
C SER A 360 -10.14 -5.31 9.70
N ARG A 361 -11.20 -6.10 9.85
CA ARG A 361 -12.58 -5.59 9.73
C ARG A 361 -12.86 -4.66 10.92
N PRO A 362 -13.66 -3.59 10.77
CA PRO A 362 -14.18 -2.88 11.93
C PRO A 362 -14.92 -3.89 12.80
N LEU A 363 -14.57 -3.98 14.09
CA LEU A 363 -15.40 -4.71 15.05
C LEU A 363 -16.79 -4.08 15.01
N GLN A 364 -17.78 -4.84 14.52
CA GLN A 364 -19.15 -4.40 14.60
C GLN A 364 -19.66 -4.70 16.02
N PRO A 365 -20.57 -3.88 16.58
CA PRO A 365 -21.16 -4.14 17.90
C PRO A 365 -21.87 -5.50 18.05
N SER A 366 -22.02 -6.26 16.97
CA SER A 366 -22.61 -7.60 16.92
C SER A 366 -21.58 -8.74 16.92
N ASP A 367 -20.28 -8.48 17.06
CA ASP A 367 -19.29 -9.57 17.09
C ASP A 367 -19.41 -10.41 18.38
N PRO A 368 -19.63 -11.74 18.29
CA PRO A 368 -19.89 -12.63 19.44
C PRO A 368 -18.74 -12.73 20.46
N LEU A 369 -17.57 -12.19 20.14
CA LEU A 369 -16.35 -12.28 20.97
C LEU A 369 -16.40 -11.40 22.23
N LEU A 370 -17.42 -10.56 22.40
CA LEU A 370 -17.61 -9.77 23.63
C LEU A 370 -18.31 -10.54 24.77
N PHE A 371 -18.83 -11.74 24.55
CA PHE A 371 -19.54 -12.52 25.58
C PHE A 371 -18.72 -13.60 26.29
N GLN A 372 -17.41 -13.74 26.01
CA GLN A 372 -16.58 -14.79 26.62
C GLN A 372 -15.47 -14.30 27.58
N ILE A 373 -15.45 -13.02 27.97
CA ILE A 373 -14.47 -12.51 28.96
C ILE A 373 -15.12 -11.95 30.23
N SER A 374 -16.35 -12.38 30.53
CA SER A 374 -16.93 -12.24 31.87
C SER A 374 -17.49 -13.59 32.28
N LEU A 375 -16.63 -14.45 32.84
CA LEU A 375 -16.90 -15.50 33.83
C LEU A 375 -15.71 -16.47 33.85
N THR A 376 -14.66 -16.12 34.58
CA THR A 376 -13.85 -17.00 35.45
C THR A 376 -13.02 -16.14 36.38
#